data_AF-A0A2V6MKE6-F1
#
_entry.id   AF-A0A2V6MKE6-F1
#
_cell.length_a   1.000
_cell.length_b   1.000
_cell.length_c   1.000
_cell.angle_alpha   90.00
_cell.angle_beta   90.00
_cell.angle_gamma   90.00
#
_symmetry.space_group_name_H-M   'P 1'
#
loop_
_entity.id
_entity.type
_entity.pdbx_description
1 polymer ?
#
loop_
_entity_poly.entity_id
_entity_poly.type
_entity_poly.pdbx_seq_one_letter_code
_entity_poly.pdbx_strand_id
1 'polypeptide(L)'
;MKPPRFSTATTFLVAIVLAWLEIAPAQAQEWAKARLNNSPRHAEWAEIKSGDRTIKAFVVYPERKDKAAVVLVIHEIFGLSDWVRGLCDQLAENGVIAIAPDLLSGQTFADPDGARKAI
;
A
#
# COMPACT_ATOMS: atom_id res chain seq x y z
N MET A 1 31.73 -28.04 -55.63
CA MET A 1 32.31 -27.18 -54.58
C MET A 1 31.17 -26.50 -53.83
N LYS A 2 31.10 -26.67 -52.50
CA LYS A 2 30.00 -26.26 -51.63
C LYS A 2 30.46 -25.06 -50.79
N PRO A 3 29.71 -23.95 -50.69
CA PRO A 3 30.11 -22.82 -49.85
C PRO A 3 29.97 -23.13 -48.35
N PRO A 4 30.77 -22.49 -47.49
CA PRO A 4 30.80 -22.77 -46.04
C PRO A 4 29.52 -22.32 -45.34
N ARG A 5 29.00 -23.16 -44.44
CA ARG A 5 27.88 -22.85 -43.54
C ARG A 5 28.37 -21.91 -42.43
N PHE A 6 27.91 -20.67 -42.44
CA PHE A 6 28.00 -19.80 -41.26
C PHE A 6 27.01 -20.30 -40.19
N SER A 7 27.52 -20.54 -38.99
CA SER A 7 26.75 -21.03 -37.83
C SER A 7 26.07 -19.84 -37.13
N THR A 8 24.74 -19.79 -37.19
CA THR A 8 23.88 -18.75 -36.60
C THR A 8 23.65 -18.94 -35.09
N ALA A 9 24.65 -19.39 -34.33
CA ALA A 9 24.41 -19.94 -32.97
C ALA A 9 25.01 -19.15 -31.79
N THR A 10 25.63 -17.97 -31.99
CA THR A 10 26.41 -17.34 -30.90
C THR A 10 25.95 -15.92 -30.50
N THR A 11 24.87 -15.39 -31.06
CA THR A 11 24.43 -13.98 -30.78
C THR A 11 23.17 -13.89 -29.90
N PHE A 12 22.64 -14.99 -29.36
CA PHE A 12 21.37 -14.97 -28.60
C PHE A 12 21.48 -15.13 -27.08
N LEU A 13 22.64 -15.46 -26.52
CA LEU A 13 22.76 -15.74 -25.09
C LEU A 13 23.07 -14.53 -24.20
N VAL A 14 23.51 -13.40 -24.77
CA VAL A 14 23.83 -12.18 -23.99
C VAL A 14 22.59 -11.30 -23.76
N ALA A 15 21.55 -11.43 -24.58
CA ALA A 15 20.33 -10.63 -24.46
C ALA A 15 19.37 -11.10 -23.34
N ILE A 16 19.48 -12.34 -22.87
CA ILE A 16 18.56 -12.89 -21.86
C ILE A 16 18.99 -12.53 -20.42
N VAL A 17 20.29 -12.31 -20.19
CA VAL A 17 20.80 -11.97 -18.84
C VAL A 17 20.61 -10.50 -18.49
N LEU A 18 20.52 -9.60 -19.48
CA LEU A 18 20.31 -8.17 -19.26
C LEU A 18 18.84 -7.74 -19.15
N ALA A 19 17.89 -8.65 -19.37
CA ALA A 19 16.46 -8.37 -19.25
C ALA A 19 15.88 -8.73 -17.85
N TRP A 20 16.74 -9.11 -16.89
CA TRP A 20 16.35 -9.54 -15.54
C TRP A 20 16.87 -8.60 -14.44
N LEU A 21 17.01 -7.32 -14.76
CA LEU A 21 17.39 -6.29 -13.79
C LEU A 21 16.43 -5.08 -13.84
N GLU A 22 15.13 -5.32 -13.98
CA GLU A 22 14.10 -4.30 -13.82
C GLU A 22 12.99 -4.78 -12.85
N ILE A 23 13.36 -4.96 -11.58
CA ILE A 23 12.43 -5.14 -10.46
C ILE A 23 12.94 -4.17 -9.37
N ALA A 24 12.22 -3.22 -8.78
CA ALA A 24 10.79 -2.88 -8.72
C ALA A 24 10.63 -1.47 -8.11
N PRO A 25 9.41 -0.87 -8.18
CA PRO A 25 8.90 -0.19 -6.99
C PRO A 25 7.50 -0.68 -6.56
N ALA A 26 7.08 -1.88 -6.98
CA ALA A 26 5.80 -2.48 -6.55
C ALA A 26 5.87 -3.24 -5.20
N GLN A 27 7.07 -3.59 -4.72
CA GLN A 27 7.25 -4.37 -3.48
C GLN A 27 7.06 -3.58 -2.17
N ALA A 28 6.85 -2.26 -2.22
CA ALA A 28 6.94 -1.43 -1.02
C ALA A 28 5.88 -1.74 0.05
N GLN A 29 4.73 -2.33 -0.31
CA GLN A 29 3.62 -2.58 0.64
C GLN A 29 2.98 -3.98 0.58
N GLU A 30 3.60 -4.97 -0.08
CA GLU A 30 3.05 -6.34 -0.10
C GLU A 30 2.91 -6.93 1.31
N TRP A 31 3.89 -6.68 2.17
CA TRP A 31 3.87 -7.10 3.57
C TRP A 31 2.73 -6.43 4.36
N ALA A 32 2.41 -5.17 4.06
CA ALA A 32 1.35 -4.43 4.72
C ALA A 32 -0.03 -4.97 4.28
N LYS A 33 -0.18 -5.24 2.98
CA LYS A 33 -1.37 -5.90 2.44
C LYS A 33 -1.54 -7.31 3.01
N ALA A 34 -0.46 -8.08 3.12
CA ALA A 34 -0.48 -9.40 3.73
C ALA A 34 -0.91 -9.34 5.21
N ARG A 35 -0.42 -8.35 5.98
CA ARG A 35 -0.87 -8.14 7.34
C ARG A 35 -2.37 -7.86 7.40
N LEU A 36 -2.86 -6.94 6.57
CA LEU A 36 -4.29 -6.59 6.52
C LEU A 36 -5.15 -7.81 6.20
N ASN A 37 -4.76 -8.62 5.22
CA ASN A 37 -5.50 -9.81 4.81
C ASN A 37 -5.54 -10.91 5.89
N ASN A 38 -4.53 -10.95 6.75
CA ASN A 38 -4.40 -11.98 7.79
C ASN A 38 -4.79 -11.46 9.18
N SER A 39 -5.22 -10.20 9.30
CA SER A 39 -5.58 -9.64 10.60
C SER A 39 -6.87 -10.26 11.12
N PRO A 40 -6.92 -10.66 12.41
CA PRO A 40 -8.15 -11.12 13.04
C PRO A 40 -9.06 -9.96 13.46
N ARG A 41 -8.55 -8.72 13.48
CA ARG A 41 -9.25 -7.55 14.02
C ARG A 41 -10.35 -7.07 13.06
N HIS A 42 -11.48 -6.66 13.63
CA HIS A 42 -12.56 -6.06 12.86
C HIS A 42 -12.13 -4.70 12.31
N ALA A 43 -12.26 -4.53 11.00
CA ALA A 43 -12.02 -3.27 10.32
C ALA A 43 -13.21 -2.91 9.44
N GLU A 44 -13.53 -1.62 9.39
CA GLU A 44 -14.64 -1.10 8.60
C GLU A 44 -14.34 0.27 8.00
N TRP A 45 -15.12 0.63 6.99
CA TRP A 45 -15.15 1.98 6.45
C TRP A 45 -16.33 2.74 7.04
N ALA A 46 -16.04 3.86 7.70
CA ALA A 46 -17.03 4.81 8.18
C ALA A 46 -17.08 6.03 7.26
N GLU A 47 -18.27 6.62 7.10
CA GLU A 47 -18.43 7.90 6.41
C GLU A 47 -18.66 9.01 7.43
N ILE A 48 -17.84 10.06 7.35
CA ILE A 48 -17.87 11.21 8.26
C ILE A 48 -18.25 12.45 7.44
N LYS A 49 -19.36 13.08 7.79
CA LYS A 49 -19.75 14.37 7.19
C LYS A 49 -18.91 15.50 7.79
N SER A 50 -18.30 16.30 6.94
CA SER A 50 -17.50 17.47 7.30
C SER A 50 -17.80 18.62 6.35
N GLY A 51 -18.72 19.51 6.74
CA GLY A 51 -19.26 20.55 5.85
C GLY A 51 -19.93 19.92 4.63
N ASP A 52 -19.55 20.38 3.44
CA ASP A 52 -20.07 19.88 2.16
C ASP A 52 -19.35 18.61 1.66
N ARG A 53 -18.40 18.06 2.43
CA ARG A 53 -17.63 16.88 2.07
C ARG A 53 -17.99 15.69 2.94
N THR A 54 -18.01 14.50 2.34
CA THR A 54 -18.00 13.23 3.06
C THR A 54 -16.59 12.66 3.04
N ILE A 55 -16.01 12.43 4.22
CA ILE A 55 -14.69 11.83 4.40
C ILE A 55 -14.89 10.36 4.73
N LYS A 56 -14.26 9.47 3.96
CA LYS A 56 -14.18 8.05 4.34
C LYS A 56 -13.13 7.89 5.41
N ALA A 57 -13.36 7.04 6.40
CA ALA A 57 -12.38 6.74 7.43
C ALA A 57 -12.28 5.22 7.61
N PHE A 58 -11.06 4.71 7.61
CA PHE A 58 -10.78 3.32 7.94
C PHE A 58 -10.69 3.19 9.46
N VAL A 59 -11.54 2.35 10.04
CA VAL A 59 -11.62 2.14 11.50
C VAL A 59 -11.22 0.71 11.80
N VAL A 60 -10.32 0.52 12.76
CA VAL A 60 -9.91 -0.81 13.24
C VAL A 60 -10.14 -0.90 14.75
N TYR A 61 -10.78 -1.99 15.17
CA TYR A 61 -11.17 -2.22 16.55
C TYR A 61 -10.22 -3.23 17.24
N PRO A 62 -9.90 -3.02 18.53
CA PRO A 62 -9.18 -4.01 19.32
C PRO A 62 -10.09 -5.20 19.66
N GLU A 63 -9.50 -6.39 19.84
CA GLU A 63 -10.25 -7.61 20.20
C GLU A 63 -10.64 -7.64 21.69
N ARG A 64 -11.58 -6.79 22.09
CA ARG A 64 -12.12 -6.68 23.45
C ARG A 64 -13.57 -6.19 23.46
N LYS A 65 -14.26 -6.33 24.59
CA LYS A 65 -15.70 -5.99 24.72
C LYS A 65 -15.99 -4.67 25.43
N ASP A 66 -15.05 -4.18 26.22
CA ASP A 66 -15.19 -2.93 26.98
C ASP A 66 -14.68 -1.72 26.19
N LYS A 67 -14.90 -0.52 26.73
CA LYS A 67 -14.52 0.74 26.07
C LYS A 67 -13.00 0.81 25.88
N ALA A 68 -12.57 1.24 24.70
CA ALA A 68 -11.17 1.45 24.36
C ALA A 68 -10.89 2.94 24.08
N ALA A 69 -9.65 3.35 24.31
CA ALA A 69 -9.19 4.67 23.88
C ALA A 69 -9.18 4.75 22.35
N VAL A 70 -9.31 5.96 21.80
CA VAL A 70 -9.33 6.21 20.35
C VAL A 70 -8.07 6.94 19.94
N VAL A 71 -7.42 6.48 18.87
CA VAL A 71 -6.27 7.13 18.24
C VAL A 71 -6.65 7.52 16.81
N LEU A 72 -6.52 8.81 16.50
CA LEU A 72 -6.66 9.33 15.14
C LEU A 72 -5.30 9.28 14.43
N VAL A 73 -5.23 8.57 13.32
CA VAL A 73 -4.05 8.39 12.49
C VAL A 73 -4.17 9.26 11.26
N ILE A 74 -3.26 10.22 11.11
CA ILE A 74 -3.19 11.07 9.91
C ILE A 74 -2.12 10.49 8.99
N HIS A 75 -2.52 10.12 7.78
CA HIS A 75 -1.59 9.62 6.78
C HIS A 75 -0.68 10.74 6.26
N GLU A 76 0.50 10.37 5.76
CA GLU A 76 1.43 11.31 5.13
C GLU A 76 1.00 11.74 3.73
N ILE A 77 1.87 12.46 3.01
CA ILE A 77 1.60 13.02 1.67
C ILE A 77 1.19 11.96 0.64
N PHE A 78 1.52 10.69 0.85
CA PHE A 78 1.20 9.58 -0.05
C PHE A 78 -0.25 9.07 0.04
N GLY A 79 -1.08 9.60 0.94
CA GLY A 79 -2.48 9.18 1.09
C GLY A 79 -2.68 7.97 2.01
N LEU A 80 -3.92 7.48 2.10
CA LEU A 80 -4.30 6.36 2.94
C LEU A 80 -3.89 5.01 2.31
N SER A 81 -2.63 4.64 2.48
CA SER A 81 -2.04 3.44 1.89
C SER A 81 -2.28 2.16 2.72
N ASP A 82 -1.93 1.00 2.17
CA ASP A 82 -1.99 -0.29 2.88
C ASP A 82 -1.08 -0.27 4.12
N TRP A 83 0.08 0.40 4.03
CA TRP A 83 0.94 0.65 5.18
C TRP A 83 0.21 1.37 6.33
N VAL A 84 -0.44 2.52 6.07
CA VAL A 84 -1.16 3.28 7.09
C VAL A 84 -2.28 2.44 7.71
N ARG A 85 -3.03 1.70 6.89
CA ARG A 85 -4.06 0.80 7.39
C ARG A 85 -3.47 -0.33 8.25
N GLY A 86 -2.31 -0.85 7.88
CA GLY A 86 -1.54 -1.81 8.68
C GLY A 86 -1.03 -1.23 10.01
N LEU A 87 -0.70 0.06 10.05
CA LEU A 87 -0.39 0.77 11.29
C LEU A 87 -1.63 0.88 12.20
N CYS A 88 -2.81 1.20 11.65
CA CYS A 88 -4.06 1.17 12.44
C CYS A 88 -4.32 -0.20 13.04
N ASP A 89 -4.04 -1.25 12.27
CA ASP A 89 -4.14 -2.62 12.74
C ASP A 89 -3.16 -2.95 13.89
N GLN A 90 -1.91 -2.46 13.83
CA GLN A 90 -0.95 -2.57 14.94
C GLN A 90 -1.40 -1.80 16.18
N LEU A 91 -1.95 -0.60 16.01
CA LEU A 91 -2.50 0.17 17.13
C LEU A 91 -3.67 -0.58 17.78
N ALA A 92 -4.56 -1.15 16.98
CA ALA A 92 -5.67 -1.96 17.48
C ALA A 92 -5.23 -3.23 18.20
N GLU A 93 -4.16 -3.87 17.73
CA GLU A 93 -3.50 -4.96 18.46
C GLU A 93 -3.00 -4.53 19.85
N ASN A 94 -2.63 -3.27 20.03
CA ASN A 94 -2.23 -2.68 21.31
C ASN A 94 -3.41 -2.15 22.15
N GLY A 95 -4.66 -2.46 21.77
CA GLY A 95 -5.83 -2.26 22.62
C GLY A 95 -6.56 -0.92 22.45
N VAL A 96 -6.27 -0.15 21.40
CA VAL A 96 -6.98 1.10 21.07
C VAL A 96 -7.86 0.96 19.82
N ILE A 97 -8.87 1.80 19.67
CA ILE A 97 -9.57 1.95 18.38
C ILE A 97 -8.74 2.91 17.53
N ALA A 98 -8.30 2.46 16.36
CA ALA A 98 -7.54 3.29 15.43
C ALA A 98 -8.43 3.77 14.29
N ILE A 99 -8.40 5.07 13.99
CA ILE A 99 -9.20 5.69 12.93
C ILE A 99 -8.25 6.43 11.99
N ALA A 100 -8.26 6.09 10.70
CA ALA A 100 -7.52 6.81 9.67
C ALA A 100 -8.49 7.43 8.63
N PRO A 101 -8.71 8.75 8.67
CA PRO A 101 -9.45 9.46 7.64
C PRO A 101 -8.69 9.47 6.31
N ASP A 102 -9.40 9.24 5.22
CA ASP A 102 -8.93 9.40 3.85
C ASP A 102 -9.07 10.86 3.41
N LEU A 103 -8.01 11.64 3.65
CA LEU A 103 -8.02 13.08 3.38
C LEU A 103 -7.78 13.42 1.90
N LEU A 104 -7.30 12.45 1.10
CA LEU A 104 -7.03 12.60 -0.33
C LEU A 104 -8.07 11.89 -1.22
N SER A 105 -9.17 11.41 -0.64
CA SER A 105 -10.31 10.83 -1.37
C SER A 105 -9.90 9.65 -2.25
N GLY A 106 -9.08 8.76 -1.70
CA GLY A 106 -8.65 7.50 -2.30
C GLY A 106 -7.40 7.63 -3.16
N GLN A 107 -6.89 8.83 -3.36
CA GLN A 107 -5.64 9.05 -4.07
C GLN A 107 -4.45 8.57 -3.23
N THR A 108 -3.57 7.82 -3.87
CA THR A 108 -2.30 7.37 -3.30
C THR A 108 -1.17 7.62 -4.29
N PHE A 109 0.03 7.89 -3.77
CA PHE A 109 1.18 8.27 -4.58
C PHE A 109 2.36 7.35 -4.28
N ALA A 110 3.04 6.89 -5.34
CA ALA A 110 4.20 6.01 -5.23
C ALA A 110 5.50 6.78 -4.96
N ASP A 111 5.53 8.07 -5.28
CA ASP A 111 6.71 8.91 -5.17
C ASP A 111 6.37 10.35 -4.71
N PRO A 112 7.33 11.06 -4.09
CA PRO A 112 7.10 12.42 -3.59
C PRO A 112 6.74 13.45 -4.66
N ASP A 113 7.25 13.30 -5.89
CA ASP A 113 7.02 14.28 -6.96
C ASP A 113 5.59 14.20 -7.49
N GLY A 114 5.05 12.98 -7.62
CA GLY A 114 3.65 12.73 -7.93
C GLY A 114 2.74 13.32 -6.84
N ALA A 115 3.08 13.08 -5.57
CA ALA A 115 2.32 13.59 -4.44
C ALA A 115 2.32 15.13 -4.38
N ARG A 116 3.49 15.75 -4.62
CA ARG A 116 3.65 17.21 -4.61
C ARG A 116 2.86 17.92 -5.71
N LYS A 117 2.61 17.28 -6.85
CA LYS A 117 1.85 17.88 -7.96
C LYS A 117 0.34 17.89 -7.74
N ALA A 118 -0.15 17.09 -6.79
CA ALA A 118 -1.59 16.93 -6.54
C ALA A 118 -2.14 17.85 -5.44
N ILE A 119 -1.28 18.61 -4.77
CA ILE A 119 -1.60 19.60 -3.74
C ILE A 119 -1.36 21.02 -4.24
#